data_AF-A0A923T777-F1
#
_entry.id   AF-A0A923T777-F1
#
_cell.length_a   1.000
_cell.length_b   1.000
_cell.length_c   1.000
_cell.angle_alpha   90.00
_cell.angle_beta   90.00
_cell.angle_gamma   90.00
#
_symmetry.space_group_name_H-M   'P 1'
#
loop_
_entity.id
_entity.type
_entity.pdbx_description
1 polymer ?
#
loop_
_entity_poly.entity_id
_entity_poly.type
_entity_poly.pdbx_seq_one_letter_code
_entity_poly.pdbx_strand_id
1 'polypeptide(L)' 'VSYTIDATFQGTSLTNVAEITEDDGDDEDSTPDNDVPTEDDQDDETITVDQTYDLALTKDLTSAGPYTQGST' A
#
# COMPACT_ATOMS: atom_id res chain seq x y z
N VAL A 1 7.29 -1.76 19.84
CA VAL A 1 7.69 -2.21 18.49
C VAL A 1 7.33 -1.09 17.52
N SER A 2 8.16 -0.81 16.51
CA SER A 2 7.84 0.16 15.46
C SER A 2 7.88 -0.56 14.12
N TYR A 3 6.84 -0.36 13.30
CA TYR A 3 6.78 -0.87 11.94
C TYR A 3 7.18 0.24 10.97
N THR A 4 7.81 -0.13 9.87
CA THR A 4 8.18 0.77 8.77
C THR A 4 7.72 0.15 7.47
N ILE A 5 7.10 0.95 6.60
CA ILE A 5 6.77 0.52 5.24
C ILE A 5 8.08 0.30 4.48
N ASP A 6 8.15 -0.75 3.66
CA ASP A 6 9.31 -1.01 2.81
C ASP A 6 9.55 0.17 1.85
N ALA A 7 10.80 0.61 1.73
CA ALA A 7 11.17 1.76 0.90
C ALA A 7 10.86 1.56 -0.60
N THR A 8 10.66 0.32 -1.04
CA THR A 8 10.32 -0.04 -2.42
C THR A 8 8.84 -0.33 -2.62
N PHE A 9 7.98 -0.14 -1.61
CA PHE A 9 6.54 -0.30 -1.73
C PHE A 9 5.96 0.75 -2.70
N GLN A 10 5.36 0.29 -3.80
CA GLN A 10 4.78 1.14 -4.85
C GLN A 10 3.26 1.25 -4.76
N GLY A 11 2.62 0.64 -3.75
CA GLY A 11 1.17 0.72 -3.56
C GLY A 11 0.75 2.06 -2.96
N THR A 12 -0.55 2.35 -3.04
CA THR A 12 -1.16 3.59 -2.55
C THR A 12 -1.94 3.40 -1.26
N SER A 13 -2.05 2.18 -0.74
CA SER A 13 -2.72 1.89 0.52
C SER A 13 -2.21 0.58 1.13
N LEU A 14 -2.38 0.45 2.44
CA LEU A 14 -2.16 -0.76 3.23
C LEU A 14 -3.35 -0.96 4.14
N THR A 15 -3.80 -2.21 4.29
CA THR A 15 -4.85 -2.58 5.24
C THR A 15 -4.21 -3.30 6.41
N ASN A 16 -4.44 -2.80 7.62
CA ASN A 16 -4.05 -3.45 8.85
C ASN A 16 -5.28 -4.18 9.40
N VAL A 17 -5.22 -5.51 9.44
CA VAL A 17 -6.26 -6.35 10.03
C VAL A 17 -5.82 -6.73 11.45
N ALA A 18 -6.72 -6.60 12.41
CA ALA A 18 -6.57 -7.08 13.76
C ALA A 18 -7.63 -8.14 14.05
N GLU A 19 -7.24 -9.23 14.70
CA GLU A 19 -8.09 -10.36 15.05
C GLU A 19 -7.72 -10.84 16.45
N ILE A 20 -8.71 -11.31 17.21
CA ILE A 20 -8.48 -11.98 18.49
C ILE A 20 -7.98 -13.41 18.21
N THR A 21 -6.92 -13.83 18.91
CA THR A 21 -6.32 -15.16 18.69
C THR A 21 -6.81 -16.24 19.64
N GLU A 22 -7.48 -15.86 20.74
CA GLU A 22 -8.05 -16.78 21.74
C GLU A 22 -9.16 -16.07 22.53
N ASP A 23 -10.26 -16.79 22.78
CA ASP A 23 -11.38 -16.39 23.64
C ASP A 23 -11.51 -17.38 24.82
N ASP A 24 -12.16 -16.97 25.92
CA ASP A 24 -12.34 -17.80 27.12
C ASP A 24 -13.64 -18.64 27.16
N GLY A 25 -14.39 -18.66 26.05
CA GLY A 25 -15.56 -19.50 25.83
C GLY A 25 -16.90 -18.83 26.15
N ASP A 26 -16.90 -17.50 26.36
CA ASP A 26 -18.10 -16.69 26.52
C ASP A 26 -18.62 -16.13 25.18
N ASP A 27 -17.84 -16.25 24.09
CA ASP A 27 -18.25 -15.93 22.72
C ASP A 27 -19.19 -17.00 22.13
N GLU A 28 -20.31 -16.56 21.54
CA GLU A 28 -21.36 -17.44 21.01
C GLU A 28 -21.32 -17.56 19.48
N ASP A 29 -20.71 -16.60 18.77
CA ASP A 29 -20.90 -16.45 17.33
C ASP A 29 -19.67 -16.07 16.50
N SER A 30 -18.50 -15.87 17.10
CA SER A 30 -17.21 -15.75 16.38
C SER A 30 -16.30 -16.97 16.63
N THR A 31 -15.21 -17.11 15.87
CA THR A 31 -14.20 -18.16 16.10
C THR A 31 -12.80 -17.57 15.93
N PRO A 32 -12.02 -17.41 17.02
CA PRO A 32 -10.68 -16.82 16.97
C PRO A 32 -9.73 -17.50 15.97
N ASP A 33 -8.83 -16.73 15.37
CA ASP A 33 -7.77 -17.19 14.45
C ASP A 33 -8.32 -17.94 13.21
N ASN A 34 -9.41 -17.44 12.62
CA ASN A 34 -10.10 -18.06 11.48
C ASN A 34 -10.11 -17.20 10.21
N ASP A 35 -9.60 -15.97 10.25
CA ASP A 35 -9.55 -15.02 9.12
C ASP A 35 -10.94 -14.76 8.50
N VAL A 36 -12.02 -14.67 9.29
CA VAL A 36 -13.38 -14.38 8.80
C VAL A 36 -13.74 -12.89 9.01
N PRO A 37 -13.70 -12.03 7.97
CA PRO A 37 -13.86 -10.58 8.15
C PRO A 37 -15.28 -10.10 8.50
N THR A 38 -16.24 -11.03 8.58
CA THR A 38 -17.62 -10.72 8.95
C THR A 38 -17.94 -10.99 10.41
N GLU A 39 -17.01 -11.61 11.14
CA GLU A 39 -17.08 -11.83 12.58
C GLU A 39 -16.65 -10.55 13.31
N ASP A 40 -17.11 -10.38 14.55
CA ASP A 40 -16.91 -9.15 15.32
C ASP A 40 -15.61 -9.14 16.14
N ASP A 41 -14.89 -10.27 16.13
CA ASP A 41 -13.56 -10.43 16.67
C ASP A 41 -12.46 -9.93 15.69
N GLN A 42 -12.85 -9.52 14.48
CA GLN A 42 -11.98 -8.98 13.46
C GLN A 42 -12.36 -7.54 13.06
N ASP A 43 -11.37 -6.67 12.93
CA ASP A 43 -11.52 -5.30 12.42
C ASP A 43 -10.36 -4.93 11.50
N ASP A 44 -10.62 -4.09 10.51
CA ASP A 44 -9.61 -3.62 9.55
C ASP A 44 -9.59 -2.10 9.41
N GLU A 45 -8.39 -1.57 9.23
CA GLU A 45 -8.21 -0.16 8.92
C GLU A 45 -7.32 0.00 7.68
N THR A 46 -7.81 0.77 6.71
CA THR A 46 -7.10 1.03 5.46
C THR A 46 -6.44 2.39 5.50
N ILE A 47 -5.11 2.37 5.50
CA ILE A 47 -4.26 3.56 5.54
C ILE A 47 -3.84 3.91 4.12
N THR A 48 -4.04 5.16 3.72
CA THR A 48 -3.52 5.67 2.44
C THR A 48 -2.02 5.91 2.55
N VAL A 49 -1.27 5.45 1.55
CA VAL A 49 0.18 5.65 1.43
C VAL A 49 0.43 6.68 0.34
N ASP A 50 0.88 7.86 0.74
CA ASP A 50 1.21 8.95 -0.17
C ASP A 50 2.57 8.70 -0.83
N GLN A 51 2.51 8.30 -2.11
CA GLN A 51 3.69 8.14 -2.95
C GLN A 51 4.07 9.49 -3.56
N THR A 52 5.04 10.19 -2.95
CA THR A 52 5.60 11.42 -3.55
C THR A 52 6.72 11.07 -4.51
N TYR A 53 6.43 11.14 -5.82
CA TYR A 53 7.44 11.03 -6.87
C TYR A 53 7.86 12.41 -7.38
N ASP A 54 9.16 12.69 -7.37
CA ASP A 54 9.73 13.91 -7.95
C ASP A 54 10.48 13.56 -9.25
N LEU A 55 9.83 13.84 -10.39
CA LEU A 55 10.39 13.60 -11.70
C LEU A 55 11.10 14.86 -12.21
N ALA A 56 12.43 14.83 -12.22
CA ALA A 56 13.25 15.84 -12.89
C ALA A 56 13.92 15.26 -14.13
N LEU A 57 13.60 15.81 -15.31
CA LEU A 57 14.23 15.45 -16.58
C LEU A 57 14.95 16.65 -17.17
N THR A 58 16.24 16.48 -17.46
CA THR A 58 17.01 17.43 -18.28
C THR A 58 16.99 16.95 -19.73
N LYS A 59 16.66 17.84 -20.65
CA LYS A 59 16.73 17.57 -22.08
C LYS A 59 17.76 18.47 -22.72
N ASP A 60 18.79 17.85 -23.29
CA ASP A 60 19.80 18.53 -24.09
C ASP A 60 19.52 18.30 -25.58
N LEU A 61 19.76 19.34 -26.38
CA LEU A 61 19.80 19.21 -27.83
C LEU A 61 21.17 18.69 -28.25
N THR A 62 21.21 17.58 -28.97
CA THR A 62 22.46 16.95 -29.46
C THR A 62 22.83 17.39 -30.87
N SER A 63 21.95 18.09 -31.59
CA SER A 63 22.17 18.55 -32.97
C SER A 63 21.52 19.92 -33.21
N ALA A 64 21.88 20.61 -34.29
CA ALA A 64 21.23 21.87 -34.71
C ALA A 64 20.09 21.58 -35.70
N GLY A 65 18.99 22.36 -35.63
CA GLY A 65 17.82 22.18 -36.48
C GLY A 65 18.03 22.53 -37.97
N PRO A 66 17.00 22.34 -38.82
CA PRO A 66 15.61 22.04 -38.46
C PRO A 66 15.37 20.57 -38.07
N TYR A 67 14.52 20.34 -37.06
CA TYR A 67 14.05 19.00 -36.67
C TYR A 67 12.68 18.70 -37.28
N THR A 68 12.44 17.45 -37.64
CA THR A 68 11.12 16.93 -38.05
C THR A 68 10.61 15.92 -37.03
N GLN A 69 9.32 15.61 -37.04
CA GLN A 69 8.79 14.50 -36.23
C GLN A 69 9.57 13.22 -36.56
N GLY A 70 10.11 12.55 -35.55
CA GLY A 70 10.96 11.36 -35.71
C GLY A 70 12.47 11.63 -35.87
N SER A 71 12.93 12.89 -35.82
CA SER A 71 14.35 13.17 -35.64
C SER A 71 14.83 12.62 -34.28
N THR A 72 15.86 11.78 -34.31
CA THR A 72 16.54 11.21 -33.13
C THR A 72 17.91 11.84 -32.94
#